data_AF-A0A3C0VPX8-F1
#
_entry.id   AF-A0A3C0VPX8-F1
#
_cell.length_a   1.000
_cell.length_b   1.000
_cell.length_c   1.000
_cell.angle_alpha   90.00
_cell.angle_beta   90.00
_cell.angle_gamma   90.00
#
_symmetry.space_group_name_H-M   'P 1'
#
loop_
_entity.id
_entity.type
_entity.pdbx_description
1 polymer ?
#
loop_
_entity_poly.entity_id
_entity_poly.type
_entity_poly.pdbx_seq_one_letter_code
_entity_poly.pdbx_strand_id
1 'polypeptide(L)'
;EKVTEGLDGLRERLEEYFKLGARFAKWRAVINIGDGIPSRACISANTHALARYAALCQENGIVPIVEPEVIMDGSHTAETCYEVTSSVLSALYTQLEEQNVYLEGSILKPNM
;
A
#
# COMPACT_ATOMS: atom_id res chain seq x y z
N GLU A 1 3.38 16.05 -0.13
CA GLU A 1 3.04 14.61 0.04
C GLU A 1 3.16 13.90 -1.31
N LYS A 2 3.16 12.56 -1.34
CA LYS A 2 3.37 11.78 -2.57
C LYS A 2 2.29 10.69 -2.70
N VAL A 3 1.94 10.36 -3.94
CA VAL A 3 1.08 9.21 -4.28
C VAL A 3 1.83 8.39 -5.32
N THR A 4 1.88 7.07 -5.12
CA THR A 4 2.57 6.18 -6.04
C THR A 4 1.74 5.95 -7.31
N GLU A 5 2.39 6.03 -8.47
CA GLU A 5 1.78 5.83 -9.78
C GLU A 5 2.03 4.41 -10.31
N GLY A 6 1.29 4.04 -11.38
CA GLY A 6 1.52 2.81 -12.13
C GLY A 6 0.32 1.88 -12.23
N LEU A 7 -0.89 2.29 -11.84
CA LEU A 7 -2.09 1.45 -11.99
C LEU A 7 -2.49 1.29 -13.46
N ASP A 8 -2.22 2.30 -14.28
CA ASP A 8 -2.47 2.25 -15.72
C ASP A 8 -1.62 1.16 -16.38
N GLY A 9 -2.28 0.29 -17.14
CA GLY A 9 -1.65 -0.86 -17.80
C GLY A 9 -1.11 -1.92 -16.84
N LEU A 10 -1.45 -1.88 -15.53
CA LEU A 10 -0.90 -2.81 -14.55
C LEU A 10 -1.36 -4.25 -14.79
N ARG A 11 -2.61 -4.45 -15.22
CA ARG A 11 -3.17 -5.78 -15.49
C ARG A 11 -2.36 -6.52 -16.54
N GLU A 12 -2.10 -5.88 -17.67
CA GLU A 12 -1.35 -6.45 -18.80
C GLU A 12 0.08 -6.80 -18.37
N ARG A 13 0.72 -5.93 -17.59
CA ARG A 13 2.05 -6.20 -17.03
C ARG A 13 2.03 -7.40 -16.07
N LEU A 14 1.02 -7.51 -15.20
CA LEU A 14 0.89 -8.63 -14.27
C LEU A 14 0.68 -9.95 -14.99
N GLU A 15 -0.17 -9.98 -16.03
CA GLU A 15 -0.36 -11.17 -16.88
C GLU A 15 0.95 -11.62 -17.53
N GLU A 16 1.74 -10.68 -18.06
CA GLU A 16 3.04 -10.95 -18.63
C GLU A 16 4.02 -11.49 -17.56
N TYR A 17 4.11 -10.83 -16.40
CA TYR A 17 5.01 -11.26 -15.33
C TYR A 17 4.64 -12.64 -14.79
N PHE A 18 3.36 -12.97 -14.69
CA PHE A 18 2.92 -14.30 -14.30
C PHE A 18 3.40 -15.37 -15.28
N LYS A 19 3.28 -15.11 -16.60
CA LYS A 19 3.79 -15.99 -17.67
C LYS A 19 5.31 -16.15 -17.62
N LEU A 20 6.03 -15.10 -17.21
CA LEU A 20 7.48 -15.13 -16.98
C LEU A 20 7.89 -15.84 -15.67
N GLY A 21 6.94 -16.21 -14.82
CA GLY A 21 7.17 -17.01 -13.61
C GLY A 21 7.08 -16.22 -12.30
N ALA A 22 6.77 -14.92 -12.32
CA ALA A 22 6.53 -14.17 -11.09
C ALA A 22 5.31 -14.73 -10.33
N ARG A 23 5.37 -14.75 -9.00
CA ARG A 23 4.28 -15.22 -8.11
C ARG A 23 3.93 -14.25 -7.01
N PHE A 24 4.73 -13.22 -6.83
CA PHE A 24 4.41 -12.09 -5.96
C PHE A 24 4.88 -10.81 -6.63
N ALA A 25 4.30 -9.69 -6.22
CA ALA A 25 4.71 -8.36 -6.63
C ALA A 25 4.75 -7.46 -5.40
N LYS A 26 5.37 -6.27 -5.54
CA LYS A 26 5.47 -5.30 -4.45
C LYS A 26 5.08 -3.91 -4.91
N TRP A 27 4.26 -3.23 -4.11
CA TRP A 27 3.93 -1.83 -4.31
C TRP A 27 4.16 -1.02 -3.04
N ARG A 28 4.92 0.08 -3.18
CA ARG A 28 5.34 0.95 -2.08
C ARG A 28 4.60 2.28 -2.14
N ALA A 29 3.88 2.61 -1.08
CA ALA A 29 3.43 3.97 -0.80
C ALA A 29 4.36 4.60 0.24
N VAL A 30 4.62 5.91 0.12
CA VAL A 30 5.51 6.64 1.04
C VAL A 30 4.71 7.71 1.78
N ILE A 31 4.62 7.57 3.09
CA ILE A 31 3.89 8.47 3.99
C ILE A 31 4.90 9.21 4.87
N ASN A 32 4.94 10.54 4.78
CA ASN A 32 5.88 11.36 5.57
C ASN A 32 5.16 11.97 6.77
N ILE A 33 5.86 12.09 7.89
CA ILE A 33 5.40 12.80 9.09
C ILE A 33 6.04 14.18 9.14
N GLY A 34 5.23 15.20 9.46
CA GLY A 34 5.68 16.59 9.56
C GLY A 34 4.55 17.50 10.02
N ASP A 35 4.77 18.81 10.00
CA ASP A 35 3.73 19.76 10.41
C ASP A 35 2.54 19.70 9.44
N GLY A 36 1.37 19.32 9.96
CA GLY A 36 0.15 19.13 9.19
C GLY A 36 0.12 17.93 8.22
N ILE A 37 1.10 17.02 8.25
CA ILE A 37 1.17 15.83 7.38
C ILE A 37 1.48 14.55 8.17
N PRO A 38 0.93 13.38 7.79
CA PRO A 38 0.17 13.15 6.56
C PRO A 38 -1.28 13.66 6.62
N SER A 39 -1.73 14.25 5.52
CA SER A 39 -3.11 14.66 5.34
C SER A 39 -4.00 13.44 5.14
N ARG A 40 -5.29 13.59 5.48
CA ARG A 40 -6.30 12.55 5.20
C ARG A 40 -6.39 12.19 3.72
N ALA A 41 -6.19 13.17 2.83
CA ALA A 41 -6.19 12.96 1.39
C ALA A 41 -5.02 12.08 0.95
N CYS A 42 -3.82 12.31 1.50
CA CYS A 42 -2.64 11.49 1.22
C CYS A 42 -2.80 10.05 1.69
N ILE A 43 -3.30 9.84 2.93
CA ILE A 43 -3.59 8.50 3.45
C ILE A 43 -4.59 7.80 2.54
N SER A 44 -5.75 8.43 2.29
CA SER A 44 -6.82 7.85 1.46
C SER A 44 -6.37 7.52 0.04
N ALA A 45 -5.64 8.41 -0.62
CA ALA A 45 -5.17 8.17 -1.98
C ALA A 45 -4.19 6.99 -2.06
N ASN A 46 -3.24 6.90 -1.12
CA ASN A 46 -2.25 5.84 -1.10
C ASN A 46 -2.87 4.48 -0.71
N THR A 47 -3.75 4.44 0.29
CA THR A 47 -4.38 3.18 0.71
C THR A 47 -5.35 2.65 -0.34
N HIS A 48 -6.12 3.53 -0.99
CA HIS A 48 -6.96 3.17 -2.14
C HIS A 48 -6.10 2.60 -3.29
N ALA A 49 -5.00 3.27 -3.65
CA ALA A 49 -4.10 2.78 -4.70
C ALA A 49 -3.48 1.42 -4.37
N LEU A 50 -3.03 1.22 -3.12
CA LEU A 50 -2.51 -0.07 -2.64
C LEU A 50 -3.56 -1.18 -2.74
N ALA A 51 -4.81 -0.90 -2.39
CA ALA A 51 -5.89 -1.88 -2.47
C ALA A 51 -6.27 -2.22 -3.92
N ARG A 52 -6.32 -1.22 -4.82
CA ARG A 52 -6.50 -1.45 -6.27
C ARG A 52 -5.38 -2.30 -6.85
N TYR A 53 -4.14 -2.00 -6.49
CA TYR A 53 -2.98 -2.79 -6.86
C TYR A 53 -3.11 -4.24 -6.36
N ALA A 54 -3.50 -4.43 -5.09
CA ALA A 54 -3.63 -5.75 -4.49
C ALA A 54 -4.70 -6.61 -5.17
N ALA A 55 -5.87 -6.03 -5.46
CA ALA A 55 -6.93 -6.70 -6.20
C ALA A 55 -6.45 -7.12 -7.60
N LEU A 56 -5.79 -6.21 -8.34
CA LEU A 56 -5.24 -6.51 -9.67
C LEU A 56 -4.19 -7.62 -9.63
N CYS A 57 -3.33 -7.66 -8.60
CA CYS A 57 -2.39 -8.77 -8.41
C CYS A 57 -3.12 -10.10 -8.23
N GLN A 58 -4.12 -10.16 -7.35
CA GLN A 58 -4.84 -11.40 -7.07
C GLN A 58 -5.63 -11.92 -8.27
N GLU A 59 -6.28 -11.03 -9.03
CA GLU A 59 -6.94 -11.38 -10.31
C GLU A 59 -5.99 -12.08 -11.29
N ASN A 60 -4.69 -11.79 -11.20
CA ASN A 60 -3.65 -12.32 -12.09
C ASN A 60 -2.77 -13.40 -11.45
N GLY A 61 -3.20 -13.98 -10.31
CA GLY A 61 -2.47 -15.06 -9.64
C GLY A 61 -1.14 -14.63 -9.01
N ILE A 62 -1.00 -13.33 -8.71
CA ILE A 62 0.18 -12.75 -8.06
C ILE A 62 -0.18 -12.38 -6.61
N VAL A 63 0.64 -12.82 -5.65
CA VAL A 63 0.52 -12.42 -4.25
C VAL A 63 0.97 -10.95 -4.12
N PRO A 64 0.11 -10.01 -3.69
CA PRO A 64 0.52 -8.63 -3.46
C PRO A 64 1.22 -8.46 -2.12
N ILE A 65 2.44 -7.89 -2.16
CA ILE A 65 3.05 -7.23 -1.01
C ILE A 65 2.59 -5.77 -1.00
N VAL A 66 1.81 -5.39 0.01
CA VAL A 66 1.37 -4.01 0.25
C VAL A 66 2.31 -3.33 1.24
N GLU A 67 2.98 -2.26 0.80
CA GLU A 67 4.02 -1.56 1.58
C GLU A 67 3.60 -0.10 1.85
N PRO A 68 2.78 0.16 2.88
CA PRO A 68 2.41 1.50 3.33
C PRO A 68 3.50 2.10 4.24
N GLU A 69 4.62 2.54 3.68
CA GLU A 69 5.78 2.92 4.48
C GLU A 69 5.63 4.32 5.10
N VAL A 70 5.46 4.36 6.42
CA VAL A 70 5.59 5.59 7.21
C VAL A 70 7.08 5.84 7.48
N ILE A 71 7.57 7.00 7.04
CA ILE A 71 8.97 7.38 7.18
C ILE A 71 9.25 7.74 8.65
N MET A 72 10.04 6.87 9.30
CA MET A 72 10.45 7.01 10.71
C MET A 72 11.47 8.14 10.93
N ASP A 73 12.22 8.51 9.90
CA ASP A 73 13.23 9.56 10.02
C ASP A 73 12.56 10.92 10.18
N GLY A 74 12.85 11.63 11.28
CA GLY A 74 12.35 12.97 11.52
C GLY A 74 12.52 13.44 12.95
N SER A 75 11.97 14.62 13.25
CA SER A 75 11.96 15.22 14.59
C SER A 75 10.72 14.86 15.42
N HIS A 76 9.87 13.95 14.93
CA HIS A 76 8.67 13.51 15.61
C HIS A 76 8.99 12.47 16.69
N THR A 77 8.06 12.25 17.62
CA THR A 77 8.23 11.24 18.68
C THR A 77 7.83 9.84 18.17
N ALA A 78 8.27 8.80 18.87
CA ALA A 78 7.80 7.44 18.62
C ALA A 78 6.27 7.32 18.73
N GLU A 79 5.64 8.09 19.64
CA GLU A 79 4.18 8.14 19.79
C GLU A 79 3.50 8.67 18.52
N THR A 80 4.01 9.77 17.96
CA THR A 80 3.49 10.30 16.68
C THR A 80 3.66 9.30 15.54
N CYS A 81 4.79 8.58 15.48
CA CYS A 81 4.99 7.52 14.49
C CYS A 81 3.97 6.39 14.65
N TYR A 82 3.69 5.98 15.90
CA TYR A 82 2.68 4.98 16.23
C TYR A 82 1.27 5.41 15.82
N GLU A 83 0.86 6.65 16.14
CA GLU A 83 -0.45 7.19 15.79
C GLU A 83 -0.67 7.24 14.27
N VAL A 84 0.34 7.71 13.54
CA VAL A 84 0.31 7.79 12.07
C VAL A 84 0.28 6.39 11.45
N THR A 85 1.15 5.49 11.90
CA THR A 85 1.20 4.10 11.42
C THR A 85 -0.13 3.40 11.66
N SER A 86 -0.72 3.53 12.85
CA SER A 86 -2.02 2.97 13.19
C SER A 86 -3.12 3.50 12.27
N SER A 87 -3.15 4.81 12.04
CA SER A 87 -4.13 5.46 11.16
C SER A 87 -4.01 4.98 9.70
N VAL A 88 -2.78 4.84 9.19
CA VAL A 88 -2.50 4.36 7.83
C VAL A 88 -2.90 2.89 7.68
N LEU A 89 -2.54 2.03 8.65
CA LEU A 89 -2.86 0.61 8.60
C LEU A 89 -4.36 0.37 8.69
N SER A 90 -5.09 1.06 9.58
CA SER A 90 -6.55 0.97 9.62
C SER A 90 -7.18 1.36 8.29
N ALA A 91 -6.75 2.48 7.70
CA ALA A 91 -7.25 2.92 6.40
C ALA A 91 -6.89 1.95 5.26
N LEU A 92 -5.72 1.31 5.31
CA LEU A 92 -5.31 0.29 4.35
C LEU A 92 -6.25 -0.92 4.40
N TYR A 93 -6.48 -1.49 5.58
CA TYR A 93 -7.31 -2.68 5.71
C TYR A 93 -8.78 -2.42 5.37
N THR A 94 -9.33 -1.24 5.69
CA THR A 94 -10.65 -0.83 5.18
C THR A 94 -10.68 -0.82 3.64
N GLN A 95 -9.67 -0.24 2.98
CA GLN A 95 -9.62 -0.21 1.52
C GLN A 95 -9.43 -1.60 0.90
N LEU A 96 -8.64 -2.47 1.52
CA LEU A 96 -8.47 -3.86 1.08
C LEU A 96 -9.80 -4.62 1.15
N GLU A 97 -10.57 -4.43 2.22
CA GLU A 97 -11.91 -5.01 2.38
C GLU A 97 -12.88 -4.46 1.33
N GLU A 98 -12.94 -3.14 1.13
CA GLU A 98 -13.80 -2.50 0.12
C GLU A 98 -13.53 -2.99 -1.32
N GLN A 99 -12.28 -3.34 -1.62
CA GLN A 99 -11.87 -3.91 -2.92
C GLN A 99 -12.00 -5.45 -2.98
N ASN A 100 -12.51 -6.10 -1.92
CA ASN A 100 -12.67 -7.55 -1.81
C ASN A 100 -11.35 -8.32 -1.96
N VAL A 101 -10.26 -7.79 -1.41
CA VAL A 101 -8.95 -8.48 -1.42
C VAL A 101 -8.98 -9.68 -0.47
N TYR A 102 -8.52 -10.84 -0.94
CA TYR A 102 -8.35 -12.04 -0.13
C TYR A 102 -7.13 -11.89 0.79
N LEU A 103 -7.35 -11.56 2.08
CA LEU A 103 -6.28 -11.13 2.99
C LEU A 103 -5.22 -12.22 3.22
N GLU A 104 -5.62 -13.48 3.33
CA GLU A 104 -4.72 -14.63 3.51
C GLU A 104 -3.80 -14.84 2.30
N GLY A 105 -4.17 -14.28 1.14
CA GLY A 105 -3.37 -14.25 -0.08
C GLY A 105 -2.60 -12.95 -0.27
N SER A 106 -2.32 -12.18 0.79
CA SER A 106 -1.57 -10.91 0.74
C SER A 106 -0.47 -10.85 1.81
N ILE A 107 0.51 -9.96 1.62
CA ILE A 107 1.59 -9.74 2.58
C ILE A 107 1.67 -8.25 2.92
N LEU A 108 1.63 -7.92 4.21
CA LEU A 108 1.92 -6.57 4.70
C LEU A 108 3.44 -6.39 4.87
N LYS A 109 3.98 -5.30 4.32
CA LYS A 109 5.36 -4.87 4.58
C LYS A 109 5.33 -3.46 5.19
N PRO A 110 5.25 -3.34 6.52
CA PRO A 110 5.17 -2.04 7.18
C PRO A 110 6.56 -1.49 7.52
N ASN A 111 6.61 -0.25 8.01
CA ASN A 111 7.73 0.24 8.82
C ASN A 111 7.71 -0.40 10.23
N MET A 112 8.85 -0.32 10.92
CA MET A 112 8.96 -0.71 12.34
C MET A 112 8.47 0.40 13.27
#